data_AF-A0A178WHJ2-F1
#
_entry.id   AF-A0A178WHJ2-F1
#
_cell.length_a   1.000
_cell.length_b   1.000
_cell.length_c   1.000
_cell.angle_alpha   90.00
_cell.angle_beta   90.00
_cell.angle_gamma   90.00
#
_symmetry.space_group_name_H-M   'P 1'
#
loop_
_entity.id
_entity.type
_entity.pdbx_description
1 polymer ?
#
loop_
_entity_poly.entity_id
_entity_poly.type
_entity_poly.pdbx_seq_one_letter_code
_entity_poly.pdbx_strand_id
1 'polypeptide(L)'
;MPFPTLFAAISHKVVENDMLLINADYQQLRDKKMTRAEFVRKLRVIVGDDLLRSTITTLQNQPKSKEIPGSIRDHEEGAGGL
;
A
#
# COMPACT_ATOMS: atom_id res chain seq x y z
N MET A 1 7.65 -1.16 -3.65
CA MET A 1 6.67 -1.18 -2.53
C MET A 1 6.50 -2.60 -2.02
N PRO A 2 6.22 -2.80 -0.72
CA PRO A 2 5.96 -4.13 -0.17
C PRO A 2 4.60 -4.67 -0.64
N PHE A 3 4.52 -5.98 -0.88
CA PHE A 3 3.30 -6.65 -1.38
C PHE A 3 2.07 -6.49 -0.47
N PRO A 4 2.18 -6.60 0.88
CA PRO A 4 1.02 -6.42 1.75
C PRO A 4 0.35 -5.04 1.61
N THR A 5 1.13 -3.97 1.44
CA THR A 5 0.59 -2.63 1.19
C THR A 5 -0.12 -2.54 -0.15
N LEU A 6 0.42 -3.20 -1.18
CA LEU A 6 -0.25 -3.30 -2.48
C LEU A 6 -1.60 -4.01 -2.35
N PHE A 7 -1.64 -5.15 -1.63
CA PHE A 7 -2.87 -5.92 -1.41
C PHE A 7 -3.95 -5.10 -0.70
N ALA A 8 -3.60 -4.42 0.39
CA ALA A 8 -4.55 -3.53 1.09
C ALA A 8 -5.15 -2.47 0.15
N ALA A 9 -4.34 -1.93 -0.75
CA ALA A 9 -4.77 -0.90 -1.70
C ALA A 9 -5.49 -1.43 -2.95
N ILE A 10 -5.44 -2.73 -3.24
CA ILE A 10 -6.31 -3.34 -4.27
C ILE A 10 -7.54 -4.00 -3.63
N SER A 11 -7.55 -4.26 -2.33
CA SER A 11 -8.64 -4.98 -1.65
C SER A 11 -10.02 -4.33 -1.76
N HIS A 12 -10.05 -3.03 -1.97
CA HIS A 12 -11.29 -2.28 -2.17
C HIS A 12 -11.68 -2.20 -3.65
N LYS A 13 -10.84 -2.70 -4.56
CA LYS A 13 -11.01 -2.63 -6.03
C LYS A 13 -11.16 -3.99 -6.70
N VAL A 14 -10.75 -5.08 -6.03
CA VAL A 14 -11.01 -6.46 -6.47
C VAL A 14 -12.10 -7.09 -5.63
N VAL A 15 -12.79 -8.07 -6.23
CA VAL A 15 -13.77 -8.90 -5.52
C VAL A 15 -13.08 -9.81 -4.51
N GLU A 16 -13.82 -10.18 -3.46
CA GLU A 16 -13.29 -10.96 -2.34
C GLU A 16 -12.72 -12.32 -2.78
N ASN A 17 -13.34 -12.96 -3.77
CA ASN A 17 -12.86 -14.21 -4.37
C ASN A 17 -11.47 -14.08 -5.01
N ASP A 18 -11.23 -13.00 -5.76
CA ASP A 18 -9.94 -12.74 -6.38
C ASP A 18 -8.87 -12.42 -5.33
N MET A 19 -9.25 -11.70 -4.28
CA MET A 19 -8.36 -11.44 -3.15
C MET A 19 -7.95 -12.72 -2.40
N LEU A 20 -8.87 -13.66 -2.22
CA LEU A 20 -8.57 -14.96 -1.63
C LEU A 20 -7.55 -15.73 -2.47
N LEU A 21 -7.69 -15.69 -3.80
CA LEU A 21 -6.73 -16.30 -4.73
C LEU A 21 -5.33 -15.67 -4.59
N ILE A 22 -5.27 -14.33 -4.58
CA ILE A 22 -4.01 -13.59 -4.42
C ILE A 22 -3.34 -13.92 -3.09
N ASN A 23 -4.10 -14.02 -1.99
CA ASN A 23 -3.57 -14.39 -0.68
C ASN A 23 -3.04 -15.83 -0.66
N ALA A 24 -3.75 -16.78 -1.28
CA ALA A 24 -3.29 -18.16 -1.38
C ALA A 24 -1.98 -18.27 -2.20
N ASP A 25 -1.94 -17.63 -3.36
CA ASP A 25 -0.74 -17.52 -4.20
C ASP A 25 0.42 -16.84 -3.45
N TYR A 26 0.14 -15.82 -2.63
CA TYR A 26 1.16 -15.17 -1.81
C TYR A 26 1.69 -16.08 -0.70
N GLN A 27 0.85 -16.92 -0.08
CA GLN A 27 1.34 -17.95 0.85
C GLN A 27 2.26 -18.94 0.14
N GLN A 28 1.93 -19.38 -1.08
CA GLN A 28 2.81 -20.23 -1.87
C GLN A 28 4.16 -19.58 -2.19
N LEU A 29 4.19 -18.27 -2.45
CA LEU A 29 5.43 -17.50 -2.61
C LEU A 29 6.27 -17.52 -1.32
N ARG A 30 5.64 -17.36 -0.14
CA ARG A 30 6.32 -17.41 1.16
C ARG A 30 6.85 -18.80 1.49
N ASP A 31 6.11 -19.83 1.10
CA ASP A 31 6.47 -21.25 1.22
C ASP A 31 7.58 -21.66 0.22
N LYS A 32 8.07 -20.72 -0.63
CA LYS A 32 9.01 -20.97 -1.74
C LYS A 32 8.51 -21.98 -2.79
N LYS A 33 7.20 -22.27 -2.80
CA LYS A 33 6.54 -23.12 -3.81
C LYS A 33 6.30 -22.39 -5.13
N MET A 34 6.28 -21.06 -5.08
CA MET A 34 6.14 -20.19 -6.25
C MET A 34 7.23 -19.13 -6.27
N THR A 35 7.71 -18.78 -7.47
CA THR A 35 8.68 -17.69 -7.61
C THR A 35 7.99 -16.33 -7.64
N ARG A 36 8.72 -15.27 -7.32
CA ARG A 36 8.20 -13.90 -7.38
C ARG A 36 7.72 -13.52 -8.79
N ALA A 37 8.39 -14.01 -9.84
CA ALA A 37 8.00 -13.72 -11.22
C ALA A 37 6.65 -14.37 -11.58
N GLU A 38 6.45 -15.63 -11.18
CA GLU A 38 5.20 -16.36 -11.37
C GLU A 38 4.04 -15.69 -10.63
N PHE A 39 4.28 -15.32 -9.37
CA PHE A 39 3.29 -14.59 -8.57
C PHE A 39 2.87 -13.28 -9.26
N VAL A 40 3.84 -12.49 -9.74
CA VAL A 40 3.55 -11.21 -10.41
C VAL A 40 2.80 -11.41 -11.72
N ARG A 41 3.11 -12.48 -12.49
CA ARG A 41 2.35 -12.84 -13.70
C ARG A 41 0.90 -13.13 -13.38
N LYS A 42 0.62 -14.01 -12.41
CA LYS A 42 -0.75 -14.34 -11.98
C LYS A 42 -1.47 -13.12 -11.45
N LEU A 43 -0.81 -12.34 -10.59
CA LEU A 43 -1.37 -11.11 -10.03
C LEU A 43 -1.82 -10.18 -11.16
N ARG A 44 -0.97 -9.93 -12.16
CA ARG A 44 -1.31 -9.09 -13.32
C ARG A 44 -2.52 -9.61 -14.10
N VAL A 45 -2.72 -10.92 -14.20
CA VAL A 45 -3.90 -11.49 -14.87
C VAL A 45 -5.17 -11.28 -14.04
N ILE A 46 -5.08 -11.34 -12.70
CA ILE A 46 -6.23 -11.19 -11.80
C ILE A 46 -6.63 -9.72 -11.64
N VAL A 47 -5.70 -8.85 -11.25
CA VAL A 47 -5.99 -7.41 -11.05
C VAL A 47 -5.98 -6.60 -12.34
N GLY A 48 -5.23 -7.03 -13.36
CA GLY A 48 -4.93 -6.21 -14.53
C GLY A 48 -3.79 -5.21 -14.31
N ASP A 49 -3.07 -4.89 -15.39
CA ASP A 49 -1.98 -3.92 -15.38
C ASP A 49 -2.45 -2.49 -15.07
N ASP A 50 -3.63 -2.10 -15.56
CA ASP A 50 -4.21 -0.78 -15.33
C ASP A 50 -4.48 -0.52 -13.85
N LEU A 51 -5.05 -1.51 -13.16
CA LEU A 51 -5.30 -1.42 -11.72
C LEU A 51 -3.97 -1.37 -10.95
N LEU A 52 -3.01 -2.23 -11.31
CA LEU A 52 -1.67 -2.22 -10.72
C LEU A 52 -0.99 -0.86 -10.85
N ARG A 53 -1.01 -0.26 -12.05
CA ARG A 53 -0.45 1.08 -12.29
C ARG A 53 -1.17 2.14 -11.48
N SER A 54 -2.50 2.15 -11.51
CA SER A 54 -3.32 3.10 -10.75
C SER A 54 -3.01 3.03 -9.26
N THR A 55 -2.98 1.81 -8.68
CA THR A 55 -2.65 1.61 -7.27
C THR A 55 -1.22 2.01 -6.94
N ILE A 56 -0.25 1.74 -7.83
CA ILE A 56 1.14 2.17 -7.63
C ILE A 56 1.22 3.70 -7.57
N THR A 57 0.57 4.40 -8.50
CA THR A 57 0.52 5.87 -8.51
C THR A 57 -0.14 6.41 -7.24
N THR A 58 -1.29 5.86 -6.84
CA THR A 58 -2.00 6.27 -5.61
C THR A 58 -1.13 6.05 -4.36
N LEU A 59 -0.45 4.91 -4.26
CA LEU A 59 0.40 4.59 -3.12
C LEU A 59 1.71 5.38 -3.10
N GLN A 60 2.26 5.74 -4.26
CA GLN A 60 3.43 6.62 -4.34
C GLN A 60 3.11 8.07 -3.93
N ASN A 61 1.88 8.50 -4.20
CA ASN A 61 1.37 9.81 -3.77
C ASN A 61 0.81 9.83 -2.35
N GLN A 62 0.68 8.67 -1.68
CA GLN A 62 0.31 8.68 -0.27
C GLN A 62 1.50 9.18 0.56
N PRO A 63 1.34 10.30 1.31
CA PRO A 63 2.34 10.67 2.28
C PRO A 63 2.46 9.50 3.26
N LYS A 64 3.68 8.99 3.47
CA LYS A 64 3.97 8.10 4.60
C LYS A 64 3.87 8.95 5.86
N SER A 65 2.67 9.31 6.28
CA SER A 65 2.44 9.97 7.54
C SER A 65 2.70 8.92 8.63
N LYS A 66 3.97 8.79 9.00
CA LYS A 66 4.30 8.58 10.41
C LYS A 66 3.89 9.86 11.10
N GLU A 67 2.60 9.99 11.39
CA GLU A 67 2.14 11.02 12.31
C GLU A 67 2.74 10.66 13.67
N ILE A 68 3.80 11.38 14.03
CA ILE A 68 4.16 11.58 15.43
C ILE A 68 3.36 12.83 15.84
N PRO A 69 2.25 12.71 16.59
CA PRO A 69 1.56 13.88 17.11
C PRO A 69 2.38 14.37 18.31
N GLY A 70 3.28 15.32 18.08
CA GLY A 70 4.12 15.81 19.16
C GLY A 70 5.17 16.82 18.74
N SER A 71 4.74 18.04 18.44
CA SER A 71 5.55 19.22 18.75
C SER A 71 4.63 20.41 18.91
N ILE A 72 4.06 20.54 20.11
CA ILE A 72 3.57 21.82 20.58
C ILE A 72 4.78 22.76 20.57
N ARG A 73 4.70 23.82 19.78
CA ARG A 73 5.60 24.97 19.91
C ARG A 73 4.75 26.05 20.54
N ASP A 74 4.88 26.21 21.85
CA ASP A 74 4.40 27.40 22.53
C ASP A 74 5.03 28.61 21.83
N HIS A 75 4.18 29.45 21.26
CA HIS A 75 4.58 30.74 20.72
C HIS A 75 4.22 31.77 21.78
N GLU A 76 5.20 32.13 22.62
CA GLU A 76 5.13 33.35 23.43
C GLU A 76 5.10 34.55 22.48
N GLU A 77 3.91 35.12 22.32
CA GLU A 77 3.73 36.44 21.72
C GLU A 77 4.19 37.50 22.73
N GLY A 78 5.45 37.92 22.58
CA GLY A 78 5.92 39.18 23.14
C GLY A 78 5.30 40.35 22.37
N ALA A 79 4.32 41.03 22.98
CA ALA A 79 3.97 42.41 22.69
C ALA A 79 4.46 43.24 23.90
N GLY A 80 5.25 44.31 23.79
CA GLY A 80 5.41 45.23 22.69
C GLY A 80 4.71 46.55 23.03
N GLY A 81 5.38 47.41 23.82
CA GLY A 81 5.24 48.88 23.80
C GLY A 81 4.08 49.51 24.57
N LEU A 82 4.38 50.27 25.63
CA LEU A 82 4.51 51.74 25.66
C LEU A 82 5.01 52.19 27.05
#